data_AF-A0A0W0VP32-F1
#
_entry.id   AF-A0A0W0VP32-F1
#
_cell.length_a   1.000
_cell.length_b   1.000
_cell.length_c   1.000
_cell.angle_alpha   90.00
_cell.angle_beta   90.00
_cell.angle_gamma   90.00
#
_symmetry.space_group_name_H-M   'P 1'
#
loop_
_entity.id
_entity.type
_entity.pdbx_description
1 polymer ?
#
loop_
_entity_poly.entity_id
_entity_poly.type
_entity_poly.pdbx_seq_one_letter_code
_entity_poly.pdbx_strand_id
1 'polypeptide(L)'
;MPYPKLSAVLNNCPLHALTPELKAEIIKFRDRALYVNQHNADYDRLKRTFADFYGFEPDTFTWKQFADLLERYNAFDTQIILGPVLRLFMKEKMPGEESLYFMAVERNVAKDEYIRLCTETNRDTGRYESLGPQEVFNFVAKHLGISIHYFAEAGNNEPLNANDSVTVQPVEMYHQGGVIGAQSGGHWERTRNGESSVDFQKDETTQLTAFLPFLGEDPNTNPIGFELLKKHIQLSAKAIAKNQELVGEFSQLYYSAALIERYLFNIAYVPKALAIELLGDNLPQDVQRFIAHYHFNEVNQNLIYERWIKAHPSQKPHLEGYEKDVIQSLVEPIIKPFNPEQAESGLENQEVQEIRSDQQDITQEHLSEEDGDSLKSNQEQTKDEPQQSKAELQFAEKLELLRYKIDDLEKRKAQAEKNGKLKQRKQLNDACIAASELYNNLVREGKIYFQQEATIGSYKVFKNNCNHHIRTAREVLDNHRGWSEFLTNLALAILTAGIGLLIKGGINLANNKQFFFVHKTDSAKKLDEIEEEINQAKPDR
;
A
#
# COMPACT_ATOMS: atom_id res chain seq x y z
N MET A 1 22.70 -4.45 3.90
CA MET A 1 21.36 -4.43 3.28
C MET A 1 21.30 -3.22 2.36
N PRO A 2 20.63 -3.29 1.20
CA PRO A 2 20.42 -2.11 0.37
C PRO A 2 19.62 -1.06 1.14
N TYR A 3 19.89 0.22 0.90
CA TYR A 3 19.19 1.31 1.58
C TYR A 3 17.81 1.53 0.95
N PRO A 4 16.79 1.89 1.75
CA PRO A 4 15.50 2.26 1.19
C PRO A 4 15.62 3.57 0.42
N LYS A 5 14.86 3.70 -0.68
CA LYS A 5 14.59 5.00 -1.29
C LYS A 5 13.95 5.92 -0.26
N LEU A 6 14.39 7.18 -0.21
CA LEU A 6 13.84 8.15 0.73
C LEU A 6 12.48 8.65 0.24
N SER A 7 11.49 8.54 1.10
CA SER A 7 10.12 8.99 0.83
C SER A 7 10.07 10.51 0.76
N ALA A 8 9.43 11.03 -0.28
CA ALA A 8 9.14 12.45 -0.44
C ALA A 8 7.87 12.90 0.31
N VAL A 9 7.12 11.95 0.88
CA VAL A 9 5.90 12.22 1.66
C VAL A 9 6.23 13.16 2.81
N LEU A 10 5.41 14.20 2.98
CA LEU A 10 5.59 15.29 3.94
C LEU A 10 6.91 16.09 3.81
N ASN A 11 7.73 15.87 2.78
CA ASN A 11 9.02 16.54 2.58
C ASN A 11 10.03 16.31 3.74
N ASN A 12 10.11 15.07 4.22
CA ASN A 12 10.98 14.66 5.33
C ASN A 12 12.24 13.88 4.90
N CYS A 13 12.62 13.90 3.62
CA CYS A 13 13.72 13.08 3.09
C CYS A 13 15.02 13.13 3.92
N PRO A 14 15.51 14.30 4.39
CA PRO A 14 16.72 14.35 5.21
C PRO A 14 16.61 13.58 6.53
N LEU A 15 15.45 13.61 7.20
CA LEU A 15 15.19 12.86 8.43
C LEU A 15 15.00 11.37 8.14
N HIS A 16 14.35 11.04 7.02
CA HIS A 16 14.16 9.66 6.57
C HIS A 16 15.48 8.93 6.38
N ALA A 17 16.55 9.66 6.03
CA ALA A 17 17.89 9.12 5.98
C ALA A 17 18.33 8.52 7.32
N LEU A 18 17.88 8.99 8.48
CA LEU A 18 18.30 8.45 9.79
C LEU A 18 17.54 7.17 10.20
N THR A 19 16.39 6.91 9.56
CA THR A 19 15.42 5.93 10.06
C THR A 19 15.92 4.48 10.12
N PRO A 20 16.76 3.97 9.19
CA PRO A 20 17.27 2.60 9.28
C PRO A 20 18.14 2.38 10.53
N GLU A 21 19.09 3.28 10.79
CA GLU A 21 19.98 3.23 11.94
C GLU A 21 19.22 3.46 13.25
N LEU A 22 18.26 4.39 13.26
CA LEU A 22 17.39 4.60 14.42
C LEU A 22 16.58 3.35 14.78
N LYS A 23 15.96 2.69 13.79
CA LYS A 23 15.22 1.44 14.00
C LYS A 23 16.13 0.35 14.54
N ALA A 24 17.32 0.19 13.96
CA ALA A 24 18.31 -0.78 14.43
C ALA A 24 18.73 -0.52 15.89
N GLU A 25 18.88 0.75 16.28
CA GLU A 25 19.22 1.12 17.65
C GLU A 25 18.08 0.85 18.64
N ILE A 26 16.84 1.17 18.27
CA ILE A 26 15.63 0.90 19.08
C ILE A 26 15.48 -0.60 19.36
N ILE A 27 15.78 -1.45 18.37
CA ILE A 27 15.78 -2.91 18.54
C ILE A 27 16.81 -3.36 19.59
N LYS A 28 18.00 -2.75 19.63
CA LYS A 28 19.00 -3.07 20.67
C LYS A 28 18.49 -2.74 22.07
N PHE A 29 17.75 -1.64 22.25
CA PHE A 29 17.13 -1.28 23.54
C PHE A 29 16.10 -2.32 24.00
N ARG A 30 15.35 -2.95 23.07
CA ARG A 30 14.48 -4.10 23.40
C ARG A 30 15.31 -5.30 23.85
N ASP A 31 16.32 -5.68 23.06
CA ASP A 31 17.01 -6.97 23.21
C ASP A 31 17.97 -7.00 24.42
N ARG A 32 18.37 -5.83 24.92
CA ARG A 32 19.40 -5.68 25.96
C ARG A 32 18.94 -4.69 27.03
N ALA A 33 18.40 -5.21 28.14
CA ALA A 33 17.88 -4.40 29.24
C ALA A 33 18.87 -3.37 29.82
N LEU A 34 20.19 -3.64 29.73
CA LEU A 34 21.27 -2.76 30.22
C LEU A 34 22.07 -2.11 29.07
N TYR A 35 21.47 -1.97 27.88
CA TYR A 35 22.14 -1.30 26.76
C TYR A 35 22.39 0.17 27.06
N VAL A 36 23.64 0.61 26.91
CA VAL A 36 24.07 1.99 27.09
C VAL A 36 24.78 2.44 25.83
N ASN A 37 24.22 3.43 25.15
CA ASN A 37 24.81 4.04 23.97
C ASN A 37 25.25 5.49 24.22
N GLN A 38 25.37 5.91 25.50
CA GLN A 38 25.69 7.28 25.93
C GLN A 38 24.60 8.32 25.62
N HIS A 39 23.62 7.99 24.77
CA HIS A 39 22.48 8.82 24.38
C HIS A 39 21.13 8.32 24.93
N ASN A 40 21.15 7.44 25.94
CA ASN A 40 19.96 6.79 26.49
C ASN A 40 18.82 7.75 26.85
N ALA A 41 19.13 8.92 27.42
CA ALA A 41 18.13 9.91 27.81
C ALA A 41 17.37 10.49 26.60
N ASP A 42 18.06 10.68 25.48
CA ASP A 42 17.48 11.22 24.25
C ASP A 42 16.71 10.16 23.48
N TYR A 43 17.16 8.90 23.53
CA TYR A 43 16.37 7.77 23.07
C TYR A 43 15.09 7.59 23.90
N ASP A 44 15.15 7.66 25.24
CA ASP A 44 13.94 7.58 26.07
C ASP A 44 12.97 8.73 25.75
N ARG A 45 13.48 9.94 25.53
CA ARG A 45 12.66 11.07 25.04
C ARG A 45 12.02 10.76 23.70
N LEU A 46 12.76 10.26 22.70
CA LEU A 46 12.22 9.88 21.40
C LEU A 46 11.09 8.84 21.53
N LYS A 47 11.27 7.82 22.39
CA LYS A 47 10.24 6.82 22.69
C LYS A 47 9.00 7.46 23.32
N ARG A 48 9.16 8.40 24.25
CA ARG A 48 8.04 9.13 24.86
C ARG A 48 7.32 10.04 23.86
N THR A 49 8.06 10.75 23.00
CA THR A 49 7.50 11.54 21.90
C THR A 49 6.72 10.65 20.92
N PHE A 50 7.22 9.45 20.61
CA PHE A 50 6.51 8.46 19.80
C PHE A 50 5.20 8.04 20.48
N ALA A 51 5.27 7.68 21.77
CA ALA A 51 4.13 7.25 22.54
C ALA A 51 3.03 8.32 22.55
N ASP A 52 3.38 9.55 22.92
CA ASP A 52 2.46 10.69 22.98
C ASP A 52 1.82 10.99 21.62
N PHE A 53 2.63 11.05 20.55
CA PHE A 53 2.12 11.33 19.21
C PHE A 53 1.07 10.32 18.75
N TYR A 54 1.31 9.03 19.00
CA TYR A 54 0.42 7.93 18.63
C TYR A 54 -0.64 7.60 19.68
N GLY A 55 -0.76 8.38 20.76
CA GLY A 55 -1.79 8.23 21.79
C GLY A 55 -1.59 7.01 22.70
N PHE A 56 -0.34 6.58 22.89
CA PHE A 56 0.05 5.64 23.93
C PHE A 56 0.45 6.41 25.20
N GLU A 57 0.29 5.79 26.37
CA GLU A 57 0.70 6.37 27.64
C GLU A 57 2.25 6.41 27.76
N PRO A 58 2.91 7.59 27.72
CA PRO A 58 4.36 7.68 27.54
C PRO A 58 5.17 6.99 28.65
N ASP A 59 4.67 7.02 29.89
CA ASP A 59 5.38 6.47 31.04
C ASP A 59 5.28 4.93 31.12
N THR A 60 4.32 4.33 30.41
CA THR A 60 4.13 2.87 30.38
C THR A 60 4.54 2.24 29.04
N PHE A 61 4.78 3.05 28.01
CA PHE A 61 5.23 2.59 26.70
C PHE A 61 6.68 2.07 26.77
N THR A 62 6.84 0.76 26.53
CA THR A 62 8.09 0.03 26.71
C THR A 62 8.96 0.00 25.44
N TRP A 63 10.26 -0.23 25.60
CA TRP A 63 11.17 -0.47 24.48
C TRP A 63 10.75 -1.66 23.61
N LYS A 64 10.19 -2.70 24.24
CA LYS A 64 9.65 -3.86 23.52
C LYS A 64 8.50 -3.47 22.61
N GLN A 65 7.50 -2.75 23.12
CA GLN A 65 6.38 -2.28 22.29
C GLN A 65 6.85 -1.40 21.14
N PHE A 66 7.82 -0.51 21.38
CA PHE A 66 8.36 0.35 20.34
C PHE A 66 9.04 -0.45 19.23
N ALA A 67 9.95 -1.36 19.58
CA ALA A 67 10.67 -2.19 18.62
C ALA A 67 9.75 -3.17 17.86
N ASP A 68 8.87 -3.90 18.57
CA ASP A 68 7.96 -4.88 17.97
C ASP A 68 7.02 -4.20 16.96
N LEU A 69 6.57 -2.99 17.27
CA LEU A 69 5.75 -2.19 16.36
C LEU A 69 6.54 -1.78 15.10
N LEU A 70 7.75 -1.24 15.25
CA LEU A 70 8.57 -0.84 14.10
C LEU A 70 8.97 -2.04 13.21
N GLU A 71 9.20 -3.22 13.79
CA GLU A 71 9.53 -4.45 13.04
C GLU A 71 8.39 -4.93 12.14
N ARG A 72 7.14 -4.59 12.45
CA ARG A 72 5.97 -4.91 11.61
C ARG A 72 5.95 -4.15 10.28
N TYR A 73 6.71 -3.06 10.19
CA TYR A 73 6.72 -2.17 9.03
C TYR A 73 7.98 -2.32 8.21
N ASN A 74 7.82 -2.22 6.89
CA ASN A 74 8.96 -2.14 5.99
C ASN A 74 9.68 -0.78 6.14
N ALA A 75 10.77 -0.62 5.40
CA ALA A 75 11.61 0.56 5.54
C ALA A 75 10.94 1.85 5.01
N PHE A 76 10.00 1.77 4.07
CA PHE A 76 9.23 2.93 3.61
C PHE A 76 8.21 3.36 4.67
N ASP A 77 7.41 2.43 5.19
CA ASP A 77 6.41 2.72 6.22
C ASP A 77 7.07 3.27 7.51
N THR A 78 8.23 2.72 7.89
CA THR A 78 9.02 3.22 9.04
C THR A 78 9.38 4.70 8.88
N GLN A 79 9.68 5.16 7.65
CA GLN A 79 9.95 6.57 7.39
C GLN A 79 8.73 7.45 7.65
N ILE A 80 7.56 7.04 7.16
CA ILE A 80 6.29 7.76 7.37
C ILE A 80 5.93 7.82 8.85
N ILE A 81 6.14 6.71 9.58
CA ILE A 81 5.82 6.58 10.99
C ILE A 81 6.72 7.47 11.87
N LEU A 82 8.04 7.46 11.61
CA LEU A 82 9.00 8.20 12.42
C LEU A 82 9.14 9.67 12.01
N GLY A 83 8.84 10.05 10.76
CA GLY A 83 9.02 11.41 10.26
C GLY A 83 8.39 12.50 11.15
N PRO A 84 7.08 12.45 11.44
CA PRO A 84 6.41 13.42 12.33
C PRO A 84 6.94 13.38 13.77
N VAL A 85 7.29 12.18 14.27
CA VAL A 85 7.87 12.00 15.61
C VAL A 85 9.23 12.68 15.71
N LEU A 86 10.07 12.55 14.68
CA LEU A 86 11.38 13.21 14.61
C LEU A 86 11.25 14.73 14.52
N ARG A 87 10.22 15.26 13.85
CA ARG A 87 9.93 16.71 13.85
C ARG A 87 9.53 17.22 15.24
N LEU A 88 8.76 16.45 16.01
CA LEU A 88 8.42 16.80 17.39
C LEU A 88 9.63 16.71 18.33
N PHE A 89 10.43 15.65 18.20
CA PHE A 89 11.69 15.51 18.93
C PHE A 89 12.63 16.69 18.64
N MET A 90 12.77 17.05 17.36
CA MET A 90 13.52 18.23 16.90
C MET A 90 13.01 19.51 17.58
N LYS A 91 11.68 19.73 17.61
CA LYS A 91 11.05 20.89 18.25
C LYS A 91 11.43 21.04 19.72
N GLU A 92 11.51 19.93 20.46
CA GLU A 92 11.92 19.94 21.87
C GLU A 92 13.41 20.26 22.04
N LYS A 93 14.25 19.89 21.08
CA LYS A 93 15.71 20.08 21.14
C LYS A 93 16.16 21.47 20.71
N MET A 94 15.52 22.05 19.70
CA MET A 94 15.92 23.33 19.11
C MET A 94 16.16 24.46 20.14
N PRO A 95 15.33 24.69 21.18
CA PRO A 95 15.56 25.77 22.14
C PRO A 95 16.88 25.70 22.90
N GLY A 96 17.43 24.50 23.10
CA GLY A 96 18.70 24.27 23.79
C GLY A 96 19.94 24.43 22.90
N GLU A 97 19.74 24.68 21.61
CA GLU A 97 20.80 24.61 20.61
C GLU A 97 21.38 25.99 20.26
N GLU A 98 22.70 26.15 20.43
CA GLU A 98 23.39 27.41 20.14
C GLU A 98 23.28 27.80 18.66
N SER A 99 23.29 26.81 17.76
CA SER A 99 23.16 27.02 16.31
C SER A 99 21.82 27.61 15.90
N LEU A 100 20.78 27.47 16.73
CA LEU A 100 19.43 27.98 16.43
C LEU A 100 19.43 29.48 16.15
N TYR A 101 20.19 30.26 16.92
CA TYR A 101 20.25 31.71 16.73
C TYR A 101 20.79 32.08 15.35
N PHE A 102 21.91 31.47 14.96
CA PHE A 102 22.57 31.76 13.68
C PHE A 102 21.69 31.35 12.49
N MET A 103 21.08 30.17 12.56
CA MET A 103 20.18 29.67 11.50
C MET A 103 18.92 30.54 11.34
N ALA A 104 18.33 31.00 12.46
CA ALA A 104 17.18 31.90 12.41
C ALA A 104 17.55 33.28 11.82
N VAL A 105 18.73 33.82 12.18
CA VAL A 105 19.26 35.08 11.63
C VAL A 105 19.54 34.96 10.13
N GLU A 106 20.13 33.86 9.67
CA GLU A 106 20.40 33.61 8.25
C GLU A 106 19.12 33.61 7.41
N ARG A 107 18.02 33.11 7.98
CA ARG A 107 16.69 33.12 7.36
C ARG A 107 15.89 34.40 7.60
N ASN A 108 16.44 35.37 8.34
CA ASN A 108 15.79 36.63 8.71
C ASN A 108 14.41 36.43 9.38
N VAL A 109 14.32 35.48 10.31
CA VAL A 109 13.10 35.18 11.08
C VAL A 109 13.39 35.11 12.59
N ALA A 110 12.35 35.23 13.42
CA ALA A 110 12.50 35.02 14.87
C ALA A 110 12.77 33.55 15.20
N LYS A 111 13.41 33.27 16.35
CA LYS A 111 13.71 31.88 16.79
C LYS A 111 12.47 30.99 16.82
N ASP A 112 11.38 31.47 17.43
CA ASP A 112 10.13 30.70 17.54
C ASP A 112 9.49 30.44 16.18
N GLU A 113 9.62 31.39 15.25
CA GLU A 113 9.14 31.23 13.88
C GLU A 113 9.99 30.21 13.13
N TYR A 114 11.32 30.25 13.26
CA TYR A 114 12.20 29.24 12.68
C TYR A 114 11.92 27.83 13.23
N ILE A 115 11.67 27.69 14.54
CA ILE A 115 11.23 26.43 15.14
C ILE A 115 9.95 25.92 14.47
N ARG A 116 8.93 26.78 14.31
CA ARG A 116 7.68 26.38 13.64
C ARG A 116 7.92 25.98 12.19
N LEU A 117 8.67 26.77 11.42
CA LEU A 117 9.01 26.47 10.02
C LEU A 117 9.67 25.10 9.89
N CYS A 118 10.60 24.77 10.78
CA CYS A 118 11.32 23.50 10.75
C CYS A 118 10.53 22.31 11.31
N THR A 119 9.45 22.49 12.07
CA THR A 119 8.85 21.39 12.84
C THR A 119 7.35 21.21 12.64
N GLU A 120 6.69 22.16 11.99
CA GLU A 120 5.27 22.13 11.68
C GLU A 120 5.05 22.08 10.17
N THR A 121 3.95 21.46 9.74
CA THR A 121 3.58 21.48 8.32
C THR A 121 3.17 22.89 7.92
N ASN A 122 3.71 23.38 6.81
CA ASN A 122 3.32 24.64 6.21
C ASN A 122 1.82 24.59 5.85
N ARG A 123 1.07 25.64 6.24
CA ARG A 123 -0.38 25.71 6.09
C ARG A 123 -0.85 25.86 4.65
N ASP A 124 0.02 26.29 3.74
CA ASP A 124 -0.29 26.49 2.33
C ASP A 124 0.04 25.23 1.52
N THR A 125 1.13 24.53 1.87
CA THR A 125 1.59 23.35 1.11
C THR A 125 1.23 22.02 1.74
N GLY A 126 0.86 22.00 3.02
CA GLY A 126 0.68 20.77 3.80
C GLY A 126 1.97 20.00 4.07
N ARG A 127 3.15 20.48 3.66
CA ARG A 127 4.43 19.78 3.84
C ARG A 127 5.29 20.44 4.90
N TYR A 128 6.23 19.70 5.48
CA TYR A 128 7.28 20.33 6.28
C TYR A 128 8.27 21.09 5.38
N GLU A 129 8.96 22.07 5.94
CA GLU A 129 10.13 22.66 5.27
C GLU A 129 11.24 21.61 5.14
N SER A 130 11.94 21.64 4.01
CA SER A 130 13.10 20.77 3.80
C SER A 130 14.22 21.19 4.76
N LEU A 131 14.88 20.21 5.38
CA LEU A 131 16.04 20.45 6.23
C LEU A 131 17.32 20.29 5.41
N GLY A 132 18.33 21.11 5.71
CA GLY A 132 19.71 20.90 5.33
C GLY A 132 20.42 19.92 6.29
N PRO A 133 21.66 19.53 5.98
CA PRO A 133 22.38 18.52 6.74
C PRO A 133 22.74 19.03 8.14
N GLN A 134 23.08 20.31 8.28
CA GLN A 134 23.35 20.94 9.58
C GLN A 134 22.10 21.00 10.47
N GLU A 135 20.91 21.24 9.92
CA GLU A 135 19.67 21.21 10.72
C GLU A 135 19.37 19.78 11.21
N VAL A 136 19.49 18.78 10.33
CA VAL A 136 19.32 17.37 10.73
C VAL A 136 20.33 16.97 11.79
N PHE A 137 21.60 17.36 11.62
CA PHE A 137 22.65 17.04 12.57
C PHE A 137 22.45 17.73 13.92
N ASN A 138 22.29 19.05 13.91
CA ASN A 138 22.25 19.87 15.11
C ASN A 138 21.00 19.63 15.96
N PHE A 139 19.87 19.30 15.34
CA PHE A 139 18.61 19.21 16.06
C PHE A 139 18.11 17.77 16.27
N VAL A 140 18.71 16.77 15.60
CA VAL A 140 18.31 15.37 15.73
C VAL A 140 19.51 14.43 15.88
N ALA A 141 20.36 14.32 14.87
CA ALA A 141 21.31 13.21 14.76
C ALA A 141 22.33 13.20 15.90
N LYS A 142 22.89 14.35 16.28
CA LYS A 142 23.89 14.43 17.36
C LYS A 142 23.35 14.02 18.73
N HIS A 143 22.07 14.32 19.01
CA HIS A 143 21.41 13.94 20.26
C HIS A 143 21.20 12.43 20.36
N LEU A 144 21.07 11.78 19.20
CA LEU A 144 20.87 10.34 19.09
C LEU A 144 22.19 9.61 18.77
N GLY A 145 23.34 10.28 18.88
CA GLY A 145 24.65 9.66 18.66
C GLY A 145 24.95 9.24 17.22
N ILE A 146 24.24 9.84 16.25
CA ILE A 146 24.40 9.53 14.83
C ILE A 146 25.27 10.60 14.18
N SER A 147 26.43 10.20 13.66
CA SER A 147 27.25 11.03 12.78
C SER A 147 26.70 11.04 11.36
N ILE A 148 26.87 12.14 10.64
CA ILE A 148 26.45 12.31 9.25
C ILE A 148 27.67 12.57 8.36
N HIS A 149 27.82 11.78 7.30
CA HIS A 149 28.76 12.06 6.22
C HIS A 149 27.97 12.67 5.05
N TYR A 150 28.11 13.97 4.86
CA TYR A 150 27.39 14.69 3.82
C TYR A 150 28.21 14.81 2.53
N PHE A 151 27.57 14.46 1.41
CA PHE A 151 28.13 14.52 0.07
C PHE A 151 27.26 15.42 -0.82
N ALA A 152 27.72 16.65 -1.04
CA ALA A 152 27.09 17.58 -1.98
C ALA A 152 27.42 17.20 -3.44
N GLU A 153 26.48 17.42 -4.37
CA GLU A 153 26.71 17.20 -5.81
C GLU A 153 27.87 18.06 -6.35
N ALA A 154 27.94 19.32 -5.92
CA ALA A 154 29.03 20.24 -6.21
C ALA A 154 29.46 20.92 -4.91
N GLY A 155 30.64 20.58 -4.40
CA GLY A 155 31.18 21.21 -3.19
C GLY A 155 32.13 20.31 -2.41
N ASN A 156 32.51 20.79 -1.22
CA ASN A 156 33.30 20.02 -0.28
C ASN A 156 32.38 19.05 0.48
N ASN A 157 32.85 17.82 0.64
CA ASN A 157 32.21 16.87 1.54
C ASN A 157 32.58 17.23 2.98
N GLU A 158 31.59 17.30 3.85
CA GLU A 158 31.79 17.70 5.25
C GLU A 158 31.30 16.58 6.18
N PRO A 159 32.19 15.97 6.98
CA PRO A 159 31.76 15.07 8.04
C PRO A 159 31.22 15.88 9.22
N LEU A 160 30.01 15.56 9.65
CA LEU A 160 29.37 16.08 10.86
C LEU A 160 29.40 14.98 11.92
N ASN A 161 30.34 15.06 12.86
CA ASN A 161 30.61 13.99 13.81
C ASN A 161 29.91 14.25 15.15
N ALA A 162 29.19 13.23 15.67
CA ALA A 162 28.81 13.21 17.07
C ALA A 162 30.09 13.09 17.93
N ASN A 163 30.17 13.82 19.05
CA ASN A 163 31.40 13.99 19.85
C ASN A 163 31.81 12.76 20.68
N ASP A 164 31.10 11.63 20.55
CA ASP A 164 31.17 10.54 21.52
C ASP A 164 31.92 9.31 21.02
N SER A 165 32.49 8.56 21.97
CA SER A 165 33.30 7.35 21.71
C SER A 165 32.47 6.13 21.28
N VAL A 166 31.16 6.17 21.52
CA VAL A 166 30.20 5.11 21.13
C VAL A 166 29.21 5.72 20.15
N THR A 167 29.61 5.82 18.89
CA THR A 167 28.71 6.31 17.84
C THR A 167 27.82 5.19 17.33
N VAL A 168 26.55 5.54 17.09
CA VAL A 168 25.70 4.77 16.18
C VAL A 168 26.36 4.81 14.80
N GLN A 169 26.10 3.79 13.97
CA GLN A 169 26.67 3.72 12.63
C GLN A 169 26.46 5.05 11.87
N PRO A 170 27.51 5.65 11.30
CA PRO A 170 27.39 6.90 10.55
C PRO A 170 26.43 6.78 9.37
N VAL A 171 25.68 7.85 9.12
CA VAL A 171 24.73 7.95 8.02
C VAL A 171 25.34 8.73 6.87
N GLU A 172 25.43 8.10 5.70
CA GLU A 172 25.83 8.78 4.47
C GLU A 172 24.61 9.46 3.83
N MET A 173 24.72 10.75 3.54
CA MET A 173 23.68 11.55 2.88
C MET A 173 24.24 12.17 1.60
N TYR A 174 23.68 11.78 0.47
CA TYR A 174 23.98 12.34 -0.84
C TYR A 174 22.87 13.33 -1.21
N HIS A 175 23.25 14.50 -1.67
CA HIS A 175 22.30 15.52 -2.10
C HIS A 175 22.58 15.94 -3.55
N GLN A 176 21.56 15.82 -4.40
CA GLN A 176 21.57 16.24 -5.80
C GLN A 176 20.66 17.45 -5.97
N GLY A 177 21.05 18.43 -6.77
CA GLY A 177 20.28 19.66 -7.01
C GLY A 177 20.54 20.78 -5.99
N GLY A 178 19.66 21.78 -6.00
CA GLY A 178 19.80 22.98 -5.16
C GLY A 178 19.52 22.68 -3.69
N VAL A 179 20.32 23.26 -2.78
CA VAL A 179 20.23 23.08 -1.31
C VAL A 179 18.88 23.51 -0.72
N ILE A 180 18.09 24.27 -1.48
CA ILE A 180 16.74 24.76 -1.13
C ILE A 180 15.70 23.61 -1.12
N GLY A 181 16.09 22.38 -1.48
CA GLY A 181 15.26 21.17 -1.35
C GLY A 181 14.43 20.85 -2.60
N ALA A 182 13.48 19.92 -2.47
CA ALA A 182 12.75 19.31 -3.59
C ALA A 182 12.06 20.31 -4.53
N GLN A 183 11.62 21.46 -4.01
CA GLN A 183 11.00 22.51 -4.82
C GLN A 183 11.97 23.19 -5.79
N SER A 184 13.28 23.10 -5.54
CA SER A 184 14.35 23.58 -6.45
C SER A 184 15.10 22.42 -7.12
N GLY A 185 14.46 21.25 -7.22
CA GLY A 185 15.07 20.04 -7.78
C GLY A 185 16.05 19.32 -6.84
N GLY A 186 16.10 19.71 -5.56
CA GLY A 186 16.94 19.08 -4.54
C GLY A 186 16.41 17.70 -4.11
N HIS A 187 17.20 16.64 -4.23
CA HIS A 187 16.84 15.29 -3.79
C HIS A 187 17.91 14.72 -2.84
N TRP A 188 17.44 14.03 -1.80
CA TRP A 188 18.28 13.39 -0.80
C TRP A 188 18.26 11.88 -1.02
N GLU A 189 19.43 11.27 -0.95
CA GLU A 189 19.61 9.82 -1.13
C GLU A 189 20.63 9.26 -0.14
N ARG A 190 20.55 7.95 0.13
CA ARG A 190 21.53 7.22 0.97
C ARG A 190 22.70 6.64 0.18
N THR A 191 22.64 6.70 -1.15
CA THR A 191 23.69 6.18 -2.04
C THR A 191 23.96 7.16 -3.16
N ARG A 192 25.21 7.22 -3.63
CA ARG A 192 25.57 8.00 -4.82
C ARG A 192 24.66 7.60 -6.00
N ASN A 193 23.94 8.58 -6.56
CA ASN A 193 23.00 8.42 -7.68
C ASN A 193 21.77 7.52 -7.43
N GLY A 194 21.50 7.11 -6.19
CA GLY A 194 20.36 6.25 -5.88
C GLY A 194 20.43 4.83 -6.48
N GLU A 195 21.54 4.43 -7.12
CA GLU A 195 21.65 3.21 -7.94
C GLU A 195 21.47 1.91 -7.13
N SER A 196 21.63 1.96 -5.81
CA SER A 196 21.45 0.81 -4.90
C SER A 196 20.26 0.97 -3.96
N SER A 197 19.41 1.98 -4.19
CA SER A 197 18.20 2.17 -3.39
C SER A 197 17.13 1.15 -3.78
N VAL A 198 16.40 0.64 -2.78
CA VAL A 198 15.24 -0.24 -2.98
C VAL A 198 13.97 0.59 -2.78
N ASP A 199 13.08 0.53 -3.77
CA ASP A 199 11.79 1.22 -3.74
C ASP A 199 10.77 0.41 -2.93
N PHE A 200 10.89 0.46 -1.60
CA PHE A 200 9.99 -0.22 -0.69
C PHE A 200 8.55 0.30 -0.75
N GLN A 201 8.28 1.45 -1.37
CA GLN A 201 6.90 1.96 -1.52
C GLN A 201 6.02 1.03 -2.36
N LYS A 202 6.63 0.31 -3.30
CA LYS A 202 5.93 -0.64 -4.20
C LYS A 202 5.97 -2.08 -3.70
N ASP A 203 6.57 -2.29 -2.53
CA ASP A 203 6.68 -3.61 -1.92
C ASP A 203 5.31 -4.04 -1.38
N GLU A 204 4.96 -5.31 -1.55
CA GLU A 204 3.68 -5.89 -1.08
C GLU A 204 3.52 -5.81 0.44
N THR A 205 4.62 -5.64 1.19
CA THR A 205 4.62 -5.45 2.64
C THR A 205 4.26 -4.03 3.07
N THR A 206 4.08 -3.10 2.13
CA THR A 206 3.71 -1.70 2.40
C THR A 206 2.27 -1.63 2.86
N GLN A 207 2.07 -1.15 4.09
CA GLN A 207 0.77 -1.12 4.75
C GLN A 207 0.13 0.27 4.72
N LEU A 208 0.89 1.33 4.48
CA LEU A 208 0.40 2.71 4.63
C LEU A 208 -0.04 3.37 3.31
N THR A 209 -0.05 2.65 2.19
CA THR A 209 -0.39 3.17 0.86
C THR A 209 -1.73 3.90 0.83
N ALA A 210 -2.75 3.36 1.51
CA ALA A 210 -4.09 3.93 1.56
C ALA A 210 -4.17 5.30 2.25
N PHE A 211 -3.15 5.69 3.02
CA PHE A 211 -3.14 6.96 3.76
C PHE A 211 -2.28 8.05 3.11
N LEU A 212 -1.42 7.67 2.16
CA LEU A 212 -0.50 8.60 1.50
C LEU A 212 -1.17 9.79 0.81
N PRO A 213 -2.34 9.65 0.14
CA PRO A 213 -3.02 10.78 -0.48
C PRO A 213 -3.40 11.90 0.49
N PHE A 214 -3.49 11.57 1.79
CA PHE A 214 -3.87 12.52 2.85
C PHE A 214 -2.65 13.06 3.60
N LEU A 215 -1.43 12.82 3.12
CA LEU A 215 -0.18 13.20 3.79
C LEU A 215 0.69 14.07 2.88
N GLY A 216 0.54 15.38 3.03
CA GLY A 216 1.43 16.37 2.48
C GLY A 216 1.07 16.91 1.11
N GLU A 217 -0.09 16.60 0.54
CA GLU A 217 -0.54 17.24 -0.71
C GLU A 217 -1.50 18.40 -0.48
N ASP A 218 -2.42 18.24 0.47
CA ASP A 218 -3.38 19.27 0.86
C ASP A 218 -3.32 19.48 2.38
N PRO A 219 -3.02 20.70 2.87
CA PRO A 219 -3.04 21.01 4.31
C PRO A 219 -4.39 20.70 4.97
N ASN A 220 -5.50 20.71 4.22
CA ASN A 220 -6.83 20.39 4.73
C ASN A 220 -7.09 18.88 4.88
N THR A 221 -6.33 18.02 4.20
CA THR A 221 -6.44 16.55 4.33
C THR A 221 -5.44 15.97 5.34
N ASN A 222 -4.35 16.67 5.62
CA ASN A 222 -3.35 16.26 6.62
C ASN A 222 -3.94 15.84 7.98
N PRO A 223 -4.89 16.57 8.60
CA PRO A 223 -5.43 16.18 9.90
C PRO A 223 -6.06 14.78 9.89
N ILE A 224 -6.83 14.45 8.84
CA ILE A 224 -7.43 13.12 8.71
C ILE A 224 -6.38 12.06 8.34
N GLY A 225 -5.39 12.40 7.51
CA GLY A 225 -4.27 11.51 7.20
C GLY A 225 -3.50 11.09 8.45
N PHE A 226 -3.19 12.05 9.34
CA PHE A 226 -2.57 11.75 10.63
C PHE A 226 -3.50 11.00 11.58
N GLU A 227 -4.81 11.28 11.61
CA GLU A 227 -5.76 10.52 12.42
C GLU A 227 -5.80 9.04 11.97
N LEU A 228 -5.92 8.78 10.67
CA LEU A 228 -5.94 7.42 10.11
C LEU A 228 -4.62 6.68 10.37
N LEU A 229 -3.48 7.35 10.17
CA LEU A 229 -2.16 6.79 10.50
C LEU A 229 -2.07 6.42 11.99
N LYS A 230 -2.54 7.29 12.90
CA LYS A 230 -2.52 7.00 14.34
C LYS A 230 -3.38 5.79 14.69
N LYS A 231 -4.61 5.72 14.15
CA LYS A 231 -5.49 4.55 14.35
C LYS A 231 -4.86 3.27 13.84
N HIS A 232 -4.25 3.31 12.65
CA HIS A 232 -3.55 2.15 12.08
C HIS A 232 -2.45 1.65 13.02
N ILE A 233 -1.64 2.57 13.55
CA ILE A 233 -0.55 2.24 14.47
C ILE A 233 -1.06 1.67 15.81
N GLN A 234 -2.13 2.25 16.35
CA GLN A 234 -2.80 1.75 17.55
C GLN A 234 -3.38 0.33 17.34
N LEU A 235 -3.99 0.07 16.17
CA LEU A 235 -4.48 -1.27 15.82
C LEU A 235 -3.34 -2.27 15.68
N SER A 236 -2.23 -1.89 15.06
CA SER A 236 -1.03 -2.74 14.98
C SER A 236 -0.47 -3.09 16.35
N ALA A 237 -0.40 -2.11 17.27
CA ALA A 237 0.02 -2.35 18.64
C ALA A 237 -0.95 -3.29 19.39
N LYS A 238 -2.27 -3.10 19.22
CA LYS A 238 -3.31 -3.97 19.78
C LYS A 238 -3.20 -5.40 19.24
N ALA A 239 -2.99 -5.57 17.94
CA ALA A 239 -2.80 -6.86 17.27
C ALA A 239 -1.56 -7.60 17.80
N ILE A 240 -0.43 -6.89 17.98
CA ILE A 240 0.80 -7.44 18.57
C ILE A 240 0.54 -7.88 20.02
N ALA A 241 -0.07 -7.01 20.84
CA ALA A 241 -0.33 -7.29 22.25
C ALA A 241 -1.26 -8.50 22.46
N LYS A 242 -2.24 -8.68 21.56
CA LYS A 242 -3.17 -9.83 21.58
C LYS A 242 -2.63 -11.06 20.86
N ASN A 243 -1.52 -10.94 20.12
CA ASN A 243 -1.04 -11.95 19.17
C ASN A 243 -2.18 -12.44 18.24
N GLN A 244 -2.98 -11.51 17.74
CA GLN A 244 -4.18 -11.77 16.94
C GLN A 244 -4.24 -10.81 15.74
N GLU A 245 -4.69 -11.30 14.59
CA GLU A 245 -5.00 -10.46 13.45
C GLU A 245 -6.33 -9.71 13.68
N LEU A 246 -6.35 -8.42 13.36
CA LEU A 246 -7.50 -7.54 13.49
C LEU A 246 -8.04 -7.17 12.11
N VAL A 247 -8.26 -8.18 11.27
CA VAL A 247 -8.58 -8.00 9.84
C VAL A 247 -9.80 -7.10 9.67
N GLY A 248 -10.87 -7.33 10.46
CA GLY A 248 -12.08 -6.53 10.42
C GLY A 248 -11.82 -5.05 10.71
N GLU A 249 -11.07 -4.72 11.77
CA GLU A 249 -10.78 -3.32 12.10
C GLU A 249 -9.85 -2.64 11.09
N PHE A 250 -8.84 -3.35 10.56
CA PHE A 250 -8.00 -2.81 9.49
C PHE A 250 -8.80 -2.57 8.20
N SER A 251 -9.64 -3.52 7.79
CA SER A 251 -10.50 -3.38 6.63
C SER A 251 -11.46 -2.19 6.78
N GLN A 252 -12.03 -1.99 7.97
CA GLN A 252 -12.87 -0.82 8.25
C GLN A 252 -12.09 0.50 8.14
N LEU A 253 -10.85 0.53 8.60
CA LEU A 253 -9.99 1.71 8.51
C LEU A 253 -9.63 2.04 7.05
N TYR A 254 -9.25 1.03 6.25
CA TYR A 254 -8.96 1.22 4.82
C TYR A 254 -10.19 1.60 4.01
N TYR A 255 -11.36 1.07 4.37
CA TYR A 255 -12.63 1.47 3.76
C TYR A 255 -12.95 2.95 4.04
N SER A 256 -12.67 3.41 5.27
CA SER A 256 -12.84 4.82 5.63
C SER A 256 -11.91 5.73 4.81
N ALA A 257 -10.65 5.33 4.63
CA ALA A 257 -9.70 6.01 3.74
C ALA A 257 -10.22 6.09 2.29
N ALA A 258 -10.68 4.97 1.72
CA ALA A 258 -11.22 4.92 0.36
C ALA A 258 -12.47 5.79 0.16
N LEU A 259 -13.38 5.83 1.16
CA LEU A 259 -14.54 6.70 1.14
C LEU A 259 -14.16 8.19 1.19
N ILE A 260 -13.13 8.55 1.97
CA ILE A 260 -12.63 9.93 2.03
C ILE A 260 -12.01 10.34 0.70
N GLU A 261 -11.18 9.49 0.09
CA GLU A 261 -10.62 9.72 -1.24
C GLU A 261 -11.71 9.90 -2.29
N ARG A 262 -12.73 9.03 -2.29
CA ARG A 262 -13.88 9.15 -3.18
C ARG A 262 -14.68 10.40 -2.93
N TYR A 263 -14.88 10.82 -1.68
CA TYR A 263 -15.55 12.08 -1.38
C TYR A 263 -14.78 13.27 -1.97
N LEU A 264 -13.46 13.32 -1.78
CA LEU A 264 -12.58 14.35 -2.35
C LEU A 264 -12.65 14.37 -3.89
N PHE A 265 -12.70 13.20 -4.52
CA PHE A 265 -12.94 13.10 -5.96
C PHE A 265 -14.33 13.65 -6.33
N ASN A 266 -15.39 13.19 -5.66
CA ASN A 266 -16.77 13.55 -5.98
C ASN A 266 -17.02 15.06 -5.90
N ILE A 267 -16.53 15.72 -4.83
CA ILE A 267 -16.74 17.17 -4.64
C ILE A 267 -16.02 18.04 -5.67
N ALA A 268 -15.08 17.48 -6.44
CA ALA A 268 -14.46 18.19 -7.57
C ALA A 268 -15.37 18.25 -8.82
N TYR A 269 -16.42 17.42 -8.88
CA TYR A 269 -17.27 17.27 -10.08
C TYR A 269 -18.76 17.47 -9.83
N VAL A 270 -19.25 17.21 -8.61
CA VAL A 270 -20.67 17.33 -8.25
C VAL A 270 -20.88 18.12 -6.94
N PRO A 271 -22.05 18.76 -6.74
CA PRO A 271 -22.36 19.46 -5.50
C PRO A 271 -22.24 18.57 -4.27
N LYS A 272 -21.97 19.17 -3.09
CA LYS A 272 -21.67 18.45 -1.84
C LYS A 272 -22.74 17.41 -1.50
N ALA A 273 -24.01 17.78 -1.64
CA ALA A 273 -25.12 16.90 -1.32
C ALA A 273 -25.11 15.61 -2.17
N LEU A 274 -24.89 15.72 -3.48
CA LEU A 274 -24.79 14.57 -4.37
C LEU A 274 -23.50 13.79 -4.14
N ALA A 275 -22.39 14.47 -3.84
CA ALA A 275 -21.13 13.82 -3.50
C ALA A 275 -21.27 12.89 -2.28
N ILE A 276 -22.03 13.30 -1.26
CA ILE A 276 -22.35 12.51 -0.07
C ILE A 276 -23.29 11.35 -0.42
N GLU A 277 -24.35 11.61 -1.20
CA GLU A 277 -25.29 10.58 -1.65
C GLU A 277 -24.59 9.44 -2.39
N LEU A 278 -23.62 9.76 -3.25
CA LEU A 278 -22.83 8.78 -4.02
C LEU A 278 -21.93 7.88 -3.15
N LEU A 279 -21.65 8.25 -1.90
CA LEU A 279 -20.92 7.38 -0.98
C LEU A 279 -21.81 6.28 -0.37
N GLY A 280 -23.13 6.42 -0.50
CA GLY A 280 -24.12 5.54 0.10
C GLY A 280 -24.43 5.86 1.57
N ASP A 281 -25.27 5.02 2.16
CA ASP A 281 -25.72 5.17 3.54
C ASP A 281 -24.72 4.57 4.55
N ASN A 282 -24.89 4.91 5.84
CA ASN A 282 -24.15 4.34 6.97
C ASN A 282 -22.62 4.58 6.91
N LEU A 283 -22.22 5.81 6.58
CA LEU A 283 -20.81 6.21 6.53
C LEU A 283 -20.11 6.01 7.88
N PRO A 284 -18.85 5.55 7.92
CA PRO A 284 -18.06 5.46 9.15
C PRO A 284 -17.92 6.84 9.84
N GLN A 285 -17.78 6.84 11.17
CA GLN A 285 -17.79 8.08 11.97
C GLN A 285 -16.68 9.06 11.58
N ASP A 286 -15.49 8.57 11.23
CA ASP A 286 -14.38 9.40 10.76
C ASP A 286 -14.63 10.00 9.38
N VAL A 287 -15.26 9.27 8.46
CA VAL A 287 -15.73 9.80 7.18
C VAL A 287 -16.75 10.92 7.40
N GLN A 288 -17.76 10.71 8.27
CA GLN A 288 -18.74 11.74 8.62
C GLN A 288 -18.08 12.98 9.22
N ARG A 289 -17.14 12.77 10.16
CA ARG A 289 -16.40 13.86 10.78
C ARG A 289 -15.57 14.63 9.75
N PHE A 290 -14.91 13.94 8.83
CA PHE A 290 -14.14 14.57 7.76
C PHE A 290 -15.05 15.44 6.89
N ILE A 291 -16.17 14.90 6.38
CA ILE A 291 -17.14 15.64 5.55
C ILE A 291 -17.69 16.89 6.24
N ALA A 292 -17.87 16.82 7.57
CA ALA A 292 -18.37 17.93 8.36
C ALA A 292 -17.36 19.09 8.49
N HIS A 293 -16.06 18.79 8.54
CA HIS A 293 -15.00 19.79 8.78
C HIS A 293 -14.20 20.17 7.53
N TYR A 294 -14.29 19.38 6.46
CA TYR A 294 -13.56 19.68 5.22
C TYR A 294 -14.24 20.82 4.47
N HIS A 295 -13.49 21.92 4.30
CA HIS A 295 -13.94 23.11 3.60
C HIS A 295 -13.41 23.12 2.17
N PHE A 296 -14.28 23.41 1.21
CA PHE A 296 -13.93 23.52 -0.19
C PHE A 296 -14.85 24.51 -0.91
N ASN A 297 -14.44 24.95 -2.09
CA ASN A 297 -15.27 25.77 -2.97
C ASN A 297 -16.21 24.85 -3.74
N GLU A 298 -17.50 24.91 -3.42
CA GLU A 298 -18.49 24.03 -4.05
C GLU A 298 -18.61 24.30 -5.55
N VAL A 299 -18.68 23.22 -6.33
CA VAL A 299 -18.92 23.32 -7.77
C VAL A 299 -20.33 23.84 -8.05
N ASN A 300 -20.50 24.57 -9.15
CA ASN A 300 -21.80 25.06 -9.56
C ASN A 300 -22.81 23.91 -9.73
N GLN A 301 -24.06 24.16 -9.38
CA GLN A 301 -25.15 23.21 -9.63
C GLN A 301 -25.47 23.10 -11.13
N ASN A 302 -26.10 21.99 -11.52
CA ASN A 302 -26.56 21.68 -12.88
C ASN A 302 -25.44 21.46 -13.92
N LEU A 303 -24.26 21.05 -13.47
CA LEU A 303 -23.19 20.59 -14.37
C LEU A 303 -23.60 19.31 -15.12
N ILE A 304 -22.88 18.99 -16.20
CA ILE A 304 -23.18 17.81 -17.02
C ILE A 304 -23.21 16.52 -16.20
N TYR A 305 -22.33 16.39 -15.20
CA TYR A 305 -22.24 15.20 -14.35
C TYR A 305 -23.46 15.02 -13.45
N GLU A 306 -23.87 16.08 -12.75
CA GLU A 306 -25.09 16.06 -11.92
C GLU A 306 -26.32 15.76 -12.77
N ARG A 307 -26.45 16.41 -13.93
CA ARG A 307 -27.57 16.16 -14.86
C ARG A 307 -27.56 14.71 -15.34
N TRP A 308 -26.40 14.13 -15.63
CA TRP A 308 -26.31 12.74 -16.08
C TRP A 308 -26.68 11.74 -15.01
N ILE A 309 -26.20 11.95 -13.77
CA ILE A 309 -26.48 11.06 -12.64
C ILE A 309 -27.97 11.08 -12.29
N LYS A 310 -28.59 12.27 -12.27
CA LYS A 310 -30.01 12.44 -11.91
C LYS A 310 -31.00 12.15 -13.05
N ALA A 311 -30.54 12.15 -14.31
CA ALA A 311 -31.41 11.94 -15.46
C ALA A 311 -31.91 10.49 -15.55
N HIS A 312 -33.17 10.33 -15.96
CA HIS A 312 -33.70 9.05 -16.40
C HIS A 312 -32.82 8.46 -17.52
N PRO A 313 -32.65 7.12 -17.63
CA PRO A 313 -31.77 6.51 -18.64
C PRO A 313 -31.97 7.00 -20.08
N SER A 314 -33.22 7.28 -20.48
CA SER A 314 -33.56 7.81 -21.81
C SER A 314 -33.27 9.31 -22.02
N GLN A 315 -32.94 10.04 -20.95
CA GLN A 315 -32.69 11.47 -20.93
C GLN A 315 -31.25 11.84 -20.53
N LYS A 316 -30.38 10.84 -20.39
CA LYS A 316 -28.99 11.07 -20.03
C LYS A 316 -28.31 11.92 -21.14
N PRO A 317 -27.67 13.05 -20.79
CA PRO A 317 -26.94 13.84 -21.75
C PRO A 317 -25.82 12.99 -22.37
N HIS A 318 -25.46 13.31 -23.61
CA HIS A 318 -24.31 12.67 -24.26
C HIS A 318 -23.02 13.03 -23.50
N LEU A 319 -22.16 12.04 -23.29
CA LEU A 319 -20.84 12.20 -22.68
C LEU A 319 -19.77 11.86 -23.71
N GLU A 320 -18.67 12.61 -23.72
CA GLU A 320 -17.53 12.35 -24.61
C GLU A 320 -16.21 12.22 -23.84
N GLY A 321 -15.35 11.29 -24.29
CA GLY A 321 -14.00 11.08 -23.78
C GLY A 321 -13.92 11.06 -22.24
N TYR A 322 -13.22 12.04 -21.69
CA TYR A 322 -12.96 12.22 -20.26
C TYR A 322 -14.23 12.26 -19.39
N GLU A 323 -15.36 12.77 -19.92
CA GLU A 323 -16.59 12.86 -19.14
C GLU A 323 -17.15 11.46 -18.81
N LYS A 324 -16.92 10.47 -19.69
CA LYS A 324 -17.30 9.08 -19.44
C LYS A 324 -16.47 8.49 -18.31
N ASP A 325 -15.17 8.76 -18.30
CA ASP A 325 -14.24 8.25 -17.27
C ASP A 325 -14.58 8.83 -15.89
N VAL A 326 -14.90 10.13 -15.84
CA VAL A 326 -15.36 10.80 -14.62
C VAL A 326 -16.66 10.20 -14.14
N ILE A 327 -17.66 10.04 -15.03
CA ILE A 327 -18.96 9.47 -14.64
C ILE A 327 -18.84 8.03 -14.18
N GLN A 328 -18.06 7.21 -14.88
CA GLN A 328 -17.79 5.83 -14.47
C GLN A 328 -17.19 5.81 -13.07
N SER A 329 -16.22 6.69 -12.78
CA SER A 329 -15.62 6.81 -11.46
C SER A 329 -16.61 7.31 -10.40
N LEU A 330 -17.48 8.27 -10.73
CA LEU A 330 -18.47 8.83 -9.79
C LEU A 330 -19.52 7.79 -9.36
N VAL A 331 -19.92 6.89 -10.25
CA VAL A 331 -21.00 5.91 -9.99
C VAL A 331 -20.49 4.53 -9.61
N GLU A 332 -19.18 4.30 -9.66
CA GLU A 332 -18.58 3.03 -9.26
C GLU A 332 -18.73 2.83 -7.74
N PRO A 333 -19.44 1.76 -7.31
CA PRO A 333 -19.66 1.53 -5.90
C PRO A 333 -18.35 1.20 -5.20
N ILE A 334 -18.12 1.80 -4.03
CA ILE A 334 -17.02 1.35 -3.17
C ILE A 334 -17.46 0.07 -2.48
N ILE A 335 -16.76 -1.02 -2.77
CA ILE A 335 -17.01 -2.32 -2.17
C ILE A 335 -16.76 -2.23 -0.67
N LYS A 336 -17.82 -2.39 0.12
CA LYS A 336 -17.71 -2.50 1.57
C LYS A 336 -16.93 -3.78 1.89
N PRO A 337 -15.90 -3.72 2.75
CA PRO A 337 -15.18 -4.92 3.12
C PRO A 337 -16.13 -5.92 3.77
N PHE A 338 -15.97 -7.19 3.41
CA PHE A 338 -16.67 -8.27 4.07
C PHE A 338 -16.24 -8.33 5.54
N ASN A 339 -17.20 -8.24 6.46
CA ASN A 339 -16.94 -8.41 7.88
C ASN A 339 -17.31 -9.85 8.30
N PRO A 340 -16.33 -10.75 8.50
CA PRO A 340 -16.61 -12.14 8.84
C PRO A 340 -17.38 -12.29 10.17
N GLU A 341 -17.16 -11.42 11.15
CA GLU A 341 -17.87 -11.48 12.44
C GLU A 341 -19.37 -11.16 12.29
N GLN A 342 -19.73 -10.30 11.33
CA GLN A 342 -21.14 -10.04 11.00
C GLN A 342 -21.78 -11.19 10.22
N ALA A 343 -20.99 -11.93 9.44
CA ALA A 343 -21.48 -13.10 8.73
C ALA A 343 -21.75 -14.27 9.69
N GLU A 344 -20.89 -14.50 10.68
CA GLU A 344 -21.07 -15.58 11.66
C GLU A 344 -22.27 -15.34 12.59
N SER A 345 -22.45 -14.10 13.07
CA SER A 345 -23.63 -13.75 13.88
C SER A 345 -24.95 -13.73 13.07
N GLY A 346 -24.88 -13.52 11.75
CA GLY A 346 -26.03 -13.64 10.86
C GLY A 346 -26.43 -15.11 10.63
N LEU A 347 -25.45 -16.00 10.46
CA LEU A 347 -25.66 -17.43 10.25
C LEU A 347 -26.16 -18.14 11.52
N GLU A 348 -25.64 -17.80 12.71
CA GLU A 348 -26.18 -18.36 13.96
C GLU A 348 -27.64 -17.95 14.20
N ASN A 349 -28.03 -16.72 13.85
CA ASN A 349 -29.42 -16.28 13.97
C ASN A 349 -30.33 -16.90 12.90
N GLN A 350 -29.80 -17.19 11.70
CA GLN A 350 -30.53 -17.92 10.67
C GLN A 350 -30.69 -19.40 11.02
N GLU A 351 -29.66 -20.11 11.48
CA GLU A 351 -29.78 -21.50 11.94
C GLU A 351 -30.71 -21.62 13.16
N VAL A 352 -30.67 -20.68 14.11
CA VAL A 352 -31.61 -20.68 15.25
C VAL A 352 -33.05 -20.35 14.82
N GLN A 353 -33.25 -19.61 13.73
CA GLN A 353 -34.58 -19.41 13.13
C GLN A 353 -35.06 -20.61 12.31
N GLU A 354 -34.19 -21.27 11.55
CA GLU A 354 -34.51 -22.49 10.78
C GLU A 354 -34.81 -23.68 11.70
N ILE A 355 -34.04 -23.86 12.79
CA ILE A 355 -34.33 -24.86 13.82
C ILE A 355 -35.65 -24.55 14.54
N ARG A 356 -36.03 -23.28 14.67
CA ARG A 356 -37.33 -22.88 15.24
C ARG A 356 -38.49 -23.06 14.26
N SER A 357 -38.31 -22.88 12.96
CA SER A 357 -39.35 -23.18 11.96
C SER A 357 -39.56 -24.68 11.81
N ASP A 358 -38.49 -25.48 11.81
CA ASP A 358 -38.60 -26.95 11.72
C ASP A 358 -39.22 -27.57 12.97
N GLN A 359 -39.04 -26.97 14.15
CA GLN A 359 -39.75 -27.38 15.37
C GLN A 359 -41.22 -26.92 15.41
N GLN A 360 -41.60 -25.91 14.63
CA GLN A 360 -42.99 -25.48 14.49
C GLN A 360 -43.77 -26.33 13.48
N ASP A 361 -43.12 -26.84 12.42
CA ASP A 361 -43.76 -27.75 11.46
C ASP A 361 -43.94 -29.19 11.99
N ILE A 362 -43.14 -29.64 12.97
CA ILE A 362 -43.33 -30.95 13.62
C ILE A 362 -44.54 -30.97 14.58
N THR A 363 -45.17 -29.82 14.88
CA THR A 363 -46.34 -29.76 15.78
C THR A 363 -47.69 -29.59 15.06
N GLN A 364 -47.72 -29.62 13.72
CA GLN A 364 -48.97 -29.47 12.96
C GLN A 364 -49.17 -30.43 11.77
N GLU A 365 -48.57 -31.62 11.78
CA GLU A 365 -48.98 -32.71 10.85
C GLU A 365 -49.66 -33.87 11.58
N HIS A 366 -50.92 -33.61 11.96
CA HIS A 366 -51.92 -34.68 12.04
C HIS A 366 -53.28 -34.09 11.67
N LEU A 367 -53.59 -34.09 10.36
CA LEU A 367 -54.88 -34.46 9.77
C LEU A 367 -54.95 -34.12 8.27
N SER A 368 -55.63 -35.01 7.56
CA SER A 368 -56.18 -34.97 6.19
C SER A 368 -55.26 -35.14 4.97
N GLU A 369 -55.34 -36.37 4.44
CA GLU A 369 -55.31 -36.72 3.02
C GLU A 369 -56.46 -36.02 2.26
N GLU A 370 -56.21 -35.57 1.03
CA GLU A 370 -56.86 -36.04 -0.23
C GLU A 370 -56.68 -35.03 -1.39
N ASP A 371 -56.29 -35.59 -2.54
CA ASP A 371 -56.55 -35.23 -3.95
C ASP A 371 -56.49 -33.78 -4.46
N GLY A 372 -55.71 -33.59 -5.55
CA GLY A 372 -55.80 -32.37 -6.37
C GLY A 372 -54.85 -32.31 -7.56
N ASP A 373 -55.36 -32.69 -8.72
CA ASP A 373 -54.78 -32.66 -10.07
C ASP A 373 -54.38 -31.25 -10.58
N SER A 374 -53.43 -31.25 -11.53
CA SER A 374 -53.18 -30.26 -12.60
C SER A 374 -52.54 -28.89 -12.28
N LEU A 375 -51.36 -28.62 -12.87
CA LEU A 375 -51.23 -27.68 -14.02
C LEU A 375 -49.76 -27.45 -14.41
N LYS A 376 -49.52 -27.55 -15.72
CA LYS A 376 -48.30 -27.20 -16.44
C LYS A 376 -48.12 -25.67 -16.41
N SER A 377 -46.94 -25.19 -16.01
CA SER A 377 -46.46 -23.86 -16.41
C SER A 377 -45.06 -23.98 -17.00
N ASN A 378 -44.96 -23.71 -18.30
CA ASN A 378 -43.71 -23.43 -18.98
C ASN A 378 -43.04 -22.22 -18.31
N GLN A 379 -41.89 -22.44 -17.66
CA GLN A 379 -40.93 -21.38 -17.38
C GLN A 379 -39.87 -21.40 -18.48
N GLU A 380 -39.81 -20.30 -19.22
CA GLU A 380 -38.70 -19.97 -20.12
C GLU A 380 -37.41 -19.96 -19.31
N GLN A 381 -36.49 -20.87 -19.66
CA GLN A 381 -35.10 -20.84 -19.22
C GLN A 381 -34.45 -19.56 -19.73
N THR A 382 -34.33 -18.57 -18.86
CA THR A 382 -33.28 -17.56 -18.97
C THR A 382 -31.95 -18.30 -18.96
N LYS A 383 -31.21 -18.24 -20.08
CA LYS A 383 -29.84 -18.73 -20.14
C LYS A 383 -29.01 -17.93 -19.15
N ASP A 384 -28.71 -18.52 -18.00
CA ASP A 384 -27.72 -17.99 -17.07
C ASP A 384 -26.40 -17.79 -17.83
N GLU A 385 -25.94 -16.54 -17.89
CA GLU A 385 -24.58 -16.26 -18.33
C GLU A 385 -23.63 -17.00 -17.39
N PRO A 386 -22.69 -17.82 -17.91
CA PRO A 386 -21.78 -18.58 -17.05
C PRO A 386 -20.97 -17.61 -16.18
N GLN A 387 -21.25 -17.66 -14.88
CA GLN A 387 -20.59 -16.83 -13.88
C GLN A 387 -19.12 -17.26 -13.81
N GLN A 388 -18.21 -16.33 -14.13
CA GLN A 388 -16.76 -16.60 -14.13
C GLN A 388 -16.29 -17.02 -12.74
N SER A 389 -15.44 -18.05 -12.68
CA SER A 389 -14.91 -18.53 -11.40
C SER A 389 -13.94 -17.52 -10.79
N LYS A 390 -13.78 -17.52 -9.45
CA LYS A 390 -12.77 -16.69 -8.76
C LYS A 390 -11.35 -16.91 -9.31
N ALA A 391 -11.02 -18.14 -9.68
CA ALA A 391 -9.75 -18.51 -10.29
C ALA A 391 -9.56 -17.86 -11.67
N GLU A 392 -10.62 -17.83 -12.48
CA GLU A 392 -10.61 -17.19 -13.80
C GLU A 392 -10.41 -15.67 -13.67
N LEU A 393 -11.08 -15.03 -12.71
CA LEU A 393 -10.91 -13.60 -12.43
C LEU A 393 -9.48 -13.27 -11.99
N GLN A 394 -8.89 -14.06 -11.10
CA GLN A 394 -7.50 -13.88 -10.66
C GLN A 394 -6.51 -14.08 -11.80
N PHE A 395 -6.73 -15.08 -12.67
CA PHE A 395 -5.91 -15.28 -13.85
C PHE A 395 -6.02 -14.11 -14.84
N ALA A 396 -7.24 -13.61 -15.08
CA ALA A 396 -7.48 -12.44 -15.92
C ALA A 396 -6.77 -11.18 -15.39
N GLU A 397 -6.80 -10.94 -14.07
CA GLU A 397 -6.08 -9.83 -13.43
C GLU A 397 -4.57 -9.89 -13.72
N LYS A 398 -3.95 -11.07 -13.67
CA LYS A 398 -2.52 -11.22 -13.98
C LYS A 398 -2.21 -11.04 -15.46
N LEU A 399 -3.13 -11.41 -16.34
CA LEU A 399 -3.01 -11.10 -17.78
C LEU A 399 -3.08 -9.59 -18.04
N GLU A 400 -3.91 -8.86 -17.30
CA GLU A 400 -3.97 -7.40 -17.38
C GLU A 400 -2.65 -6.74 -16.94
N LEU A 401 -2.02 -7.23 -15.86
CA LEU A 401 -0.69 -6.77 -15.46
C LEU A 401 0.39 -7.05 -16.53
N LEU A 402 0.31 -8.20 -17.20
CA LEU A 402 1.20 -8.52 -18.33
C LEU A 402 0.96 -7.56 -19.51
N ARG A 403 -0.30 -7.25 -19.83
CA ARG A 403 -0.66 -6.27 -20.87
C ARG A 403 -0.08 -4.89 -20.57
N TYR A 404 -0.22 -4.42 -19.34
CA TYR A 404 0.38 -3.15 -18.92
C TYR A 404 1.91 -3.13 -19.11
N LYS A 405 2.61 -4.24 -18.82
CA LYS A 405 4.05 -4.34 -19.07
C LYS A 405 4.42 -4.36 -20.56
N ILE A 406 3.56 -4.92 -21.41
CA ILE A 406 3.74 -4.84 -22.87
C ILE A 406 3.64 -3.38 -23.32
N ASP A 407 2.66 -2.62 -22.83
CA ASP A 407 2.50 -1.20 -23.16
C ASP A 407 3.72 -0.36 -22.73
N ASP A 408 4.35 -0.66 -21.59
CA ASP A 408 5.62 -0.04 -21.17
C ASP A 408 6.74 -0.29 -22.19
N LEU A 409 6.88 -1.54 -22.66
CA LEU A 409 7.88 -1.88 -23.67
C LEU A 409 7.63 -1.11 -24.99
N GLU A 410 6.38 -1.00 -25.42
CA GLU A 410 6.01 -0.27 -26.64
C GLU A 410 6.34 1.22 -26.52
N LYS A 411 6.02 1.86 -25.39
CA LYS A 411 6.38 3.25 -25.10
C LYS A 411 7.89 3.47 -25.17
N ARG A 412 8.66 2.58 -24.54
CA ARG A 412 10.13 2.63 -24.53
C ARG A 412 10.71 2.40 -25.93
N LYS A 413 10.11 1.49 -26.71
CA LYS A 413 10.49 1.22 -28.10
C LYS A 413 10.28 2.48 -28.96
N ALA A 414 9.12 3.12 -28.86
CA ALA A 414 8.82 4.36 -29.57
C ALA A 414 9.78 5.50 -29.17
N GLN A 415 10.14 5.60 -27.89
CA GLN A 415 11.14 6.57 -27.42
C GLN A 415 12.55 6.28 -27.97
N ALA A 416 12.96 5.01 -28.01
CA ALA A 416 14.25 4.63 -28.60
C ALA A 416 14.31 4.96 -30.10
N GLU A 417 13.20 4.81 -30.82
CA GLU A 417 13.07 5.22 -32.23
C GLU A 417 13.19 6.74 -32.40
N LYS A 418 12.46 7.53 -31.61
CA LYS A 418 12.57 9.01 -31.62
C LYS A 418 14.00 9.49 -31.33
N ASN A 419 14.74 8.78 -30.48
CA ASN A 419 16.10 9.11 -30.10
C ASN A 419 17.18 8.54 -31.05
N GLY A 420 16.81 7.90 -32.17
CA GLY A 420 17.76 7.32 -33.11
C GLY A 420 18.58 6.13 -32.55
N LYS A 421 18.14 5.51 -31.44
CA LYS A 421 18.85 4.41 -30.78
C LYS A 421 18.50 3.05 -31.39
N LEU A 422 19.01 2.78 -32.59
CA LEU A 422 18.67 1.60 -33.39
C LEU A 422 18.87 0.25 -32.67
N LYS A 423 19.99 0.06 -31.96
CA LYS A 423 20.27 -1.18 -31.21
C LYS A 423 19.26 -1.40 -30.08
N GLN A 424 18.95 -0.35 -29.32
CA GLN A 424 17.99 -0.40 -28.22
C GLN A 424 16.57 -0.64 -28.75
N ARG A 425 16.19 0.03 -29.85
CA ARG A 425 14.92 -0.20 -30.54
C ARG A 425 14.77 -1.68 -30.94
N LYS A 426 15.81 -2.29 -31.51
CA LYS A 426 15.78 -3.71 -31.90
C LYS A 426 15.55 -4.62 -30.69
N GLN A 427 16.32 -4.44 -29.61
CA GLN A 427 16.16 -5.22 -28.38
C GLN A 427 14.76 -5.07 -27.77
N LEU A 428 14.22 -3.85 -27.72
CA LEU A 428 12.86 -3.60 -27.23
C LEU A 428 11.80 -4.20 -28.15
N ASN A 429 12.03 -4.21 -29.46
CA ASN A 429 11.13 -4.87 -30.41
C ASN A 429 11.07 -6.38 -30.19
N ASP A 430 12.23 -7.02 -29.99
CA ASP A 430 12.30 -8.46 -29.72
C ASP A 430 11.58 -8.80 -28.40
N ALA A 431 11.73 -7.96 -27.37
CA ALA A 431 11.00 -8.09 -26.11
C ALA A 431 9.48 -7.89 -26.26
N CYS A 432 9.03 -6.88 -27.02
CA CYS A 432 7.61 -6.69 -27.31
C CYS A 432 7.01 -7.95 -27.97
N ILE A 433 7.69 -8.53 -28.96
CA ILE A 433 7.24 -9.74 -29.65
C ILE A 433 7.11 -10.89 -28.65
N ALA A 434 8.16 -11.17 -27.87
CA ALA A 434 8.16 -12.25 -26.89
C ALA A 434 7.07 -12.08 -25.82
N ALA A 435 6.85 -10.86 -25.32
CA ALA A 435 5.83 -10.57 -24.32
C ALA A 435 4.40 -10.70 -24.88
N SER A 436 4.16 -10.22 -26.11
CA SER A 436 2.87 -10.36 -26.77
C SER A 436 2.55 -11.82 -27.12
N GLU A 437 3.54 -12.58 -27.56
CA GLU A 437 3.40 -14.03 -27.76
C GLU A 437 3.07 -14.75 -26.45
N LEU A 438 3.76 -14.41 -25.36
CA LEU A 438 3.44 -14.94 -24.03
C LEU A 438 1.99 -14.63 -23.65
N TYR A 439 1.55 -13.38 -23.76
CA TYR A 439 0.18 -12.97 -23.43
C TYR A 439 -0.86 -13.75 -24.23
N ASN A 440 -0.69 -13.81 -25.56
CA ASN A 440 -1.63 -14.52 -26.43
C ASN A 440 -1.69 -16.01 -26.12
N ASN A 441 -0.55 -16.62 -25.81
CA ASN A 441 -0.49 -18.01 -25.41
C ASN A 441 -1.19 -18.24 -24.07
N LEU A 442 -0.93 -17.42 -23.05
CA LEU A 442 -1.58 -17.56 -21.74
C LEU A 442 -3.10 -17.33 -21.82
N VAL A 443 -3.56 -16.34 -22.59
CA VAL A 443 -5.00 -16.13 -22.87
C VAL A 443 -5.62 -17.38 -23.49
N ARG A 444 -4.94 -17.97 -24.48
CA ARG A 444 -5.41 -19.18 -25.17
C ARG A 444 -5.48 -20.38 -24.21
N GLU A 445 -4.43 -20.63 -23.44
CA GLU A 445 -4.40 -21.72 -22.47
C GLU A 445 -5.44 -21.53 -21.37
N GLY A 446 -5.62 -20.31 -20.86
CA GLY A 446 -6.64 -19.97 -19.88
C GLY A 446 -8.05 -20.22 -20.43
N LYS A 447 -8.32 -19.77 -21.66
CA LYS A 447 -9.60 -20.02 -22.33
C LYS A 447 -9.90 -21.52 -22.45
N ILE A 448 -8.91 -22.32 -22.87
CA ILE A 448 -9.08 -23.79 -22.97
C ILE A 448 -9.38 -24.39 -21.60
N TYR A 449 -8.66 -23.96 -20.56
CA TYR A 449 -8.79 -24.50 -19.22
C TYR A 449 -10.12 -24.13 -18.54
N PHE A 450 -10.51 -22.85 -18.57
CA PHE A 450 -11.71 -22.37 -17.86
C PHE A 450 -13.02 -22.65 -18.61
N GLN A 451 -12.98 -23.00 -19.90
CA GLN A 451 -14.18 -23.36 -20.67
C GLN A 451 -14.54 -24.86 -20.62
N GLN A 452 -13.65 -25.70 -20.09
CA GLN A 452 -13.90 -27.13 -19.90
C GLN A 452 -14.05 -27.47 -18.42
N GLU A 453 -14.59 -28.65 -18.11
CA GLU A 453 -14.68 -29.12 -16.73
C GLU A 453 -13.26 -29.21 -16.12
N ALA A 454 -13.08 -28.59 -14.95
CA ALA A 454 -11.80 -28.56 -14.26
C ALA A 454 -11.49 -29.97 -13.72
N THR A 455 -10.53 -30.64 -14.34
CA THR A 455 -10.00 -31.93 -13.90
C THR A 455 -8.52 -31.78 -13.60
N ILE A 456 -7.98 -32.71 -12.83
CA ILE A 456 -6.53 -32.80 -12.55
C ILE A 456 -5.74 -32.88 -13.86
N GLY A 457 -6.27 -33.63 -14.83
CA GLY A 457 -5.67 -33.79 -16.15
C GLY A 457 -5.63 -32.47 -16.91
N SER A 458 -6.75 -31.75 -16.97
CA SER A 458 -6.81 -30.45 -17.65
C SER A 458 -5.96 -29.39 -16.93
N TYR A 459 -5.89 -29.39 -15.59
CA TYR A 459 -5.00 -28.50 -14.86
C TYR A 459 -3.52 -28.79 -15.14
N LYS A 460 -3.10 -30.07 -15.12
CA LYS A 460 -1.71 -30.43 -15.45
C LYS A 460 -1.32 -29.97 -16.85
N VAL A 461 -2.20 -30.13 -17.82
CA VAL A 461 -1.98 -29.65 -19.20
C VAL A 461 -1.86 -28.12 -19.21
N PHE A 462 -2.82 -27.41 -18.60
CA PHE A 462 -2.82 -25.95 -18.50
C PHE A 462 -1.54 -25.40 -17.85
N LYS A 463 -1.17 -25.91 -16.66
CA LYS A 463 0.05 -25.56 -15.93
C LYS A 463 1.28 -25.78 -16.80
N ASN A 464 1.42 -26.97 -17.39
CA ASN A 464 2.60 -27.32 -18.18
C ASN A 464 2.74 -26.41 -19.40
N ASN A 465 1.64 -26.11 -20.09
CA ASN A 465 1.66 -25.22 -21.25
C ASN A 465 2.02 -23.79 -20.82
N CYS A 466 1.40 -23.26 -19.76
CA CYS A 466 1.74 -21.93 -19.24
C CYS A 466 3.21 -21.82 -18.82
N ASN A 467 3.72 -22.81 -18.09
CA ASN A 467 5.12 -22.86 -17.69
C ASN A 467 6.07 -22.95 -18.88
N HIS A 468 5.71 -23.73 -19.90
CA HIS A 468 6.47 -23.79 -21.14
C HIS A 468 6.54 -22.41 -21.82
N HIS A 469 5.39 -21.75 -21.99
CA HIS A 469 5.33 -20.42 -22.60
C HIS A 469 6.13 -19.37 -21.80
N ILE A 470 6.04 -19.39 -20.46
CA ILE A 470 6.83 -18.50 -19.60
C ILE A 470 8.33 -18.77 -19.77
N ARG A 471 8.76 -20.04 -19.76
CA ARG A 471 10.17 -20.42 -19.94
C ARG A 471 10.71 -19.95 -21.29
N THR A 472 9.96 -20.13 -22.37
CA THR A 472 10.34 -19.64 -23.70
C THR A 472 10.48 -18.12 -23.72
N ALA A 473 9.52 -17.38 -23.14
CA ALA A 473 9.55 -15.93 -23.11
C ALA A 473 10.73 -15.37 -22.28
N ARG A 474 11.16 -16.08 -21.23
CA ARG A 474 12.30 -15.70 -20.38
C ARG A 474 13.62 -15.60 -21.16
N GLU A 475 13.82 -16.40 -22.20
CA GLU A 475 15.04 -16.35 -23.03
C GLU A 475 15.31 -14.95 -23.59
N VAL A 476 14.24 -14.19 -23.87
CA VAL A 476 14.32 -12.80 -24.34
C VAL A 476 14.13 -11.83 -23.18
N LEU A 477 13.08 -12.01 -22.38
CA LEU A 477 12.61 -11.02 -21.42
C LEU A 477 13.50 -10.86 -20.19
N ASP A 478 14.25 -11.88 -19.77
CA ASP A 478 15.16 -11.77 -18.61
C ASP A 478 16.29 -10.75 -18.83
N ASN A 479 16.56 -10.39 -20.09
CA ASN A 479 17.53 -9.33 -20.44
C ASN A 479 16.99 -7.91 -20.19
N HIS A 480 15.72 -7.75 -19.81
CA HIS A 480 15.07 -6.47 -19.59
C HIS A 480 14.79 -6.25 -18.09
N ARG A 481 15.15 -5.05 -17.59
CA ARG A 481 15.00 -4.69 -16.17
C ARG A 481 13.58 -4.97 -15.66
N GLY A 482 13.48 -5.72 -14.56
CA GLY A 482 12.23 -6.00 -13.85
C GLY A 482 11.36 -7.11 -14.45
N TRP A 483 11.78 -7.78 -15.53
CA TRP A 483 10.99 -8.85 -16.15
C TRP A 483 11.15 -10.21 -15.47
N SER A 484 12.34 -10.56 -14.99
CA SER A 484 12.56 -11.87 -14.32
C SER A 484 11.72 -12.06 -13.07
N GLU A 485 11.63 -11.02 -12.24
CA GLU A 485 10.80 -11.01 -11.03
C GLU A 485 9.32 -11.13 -11.40
N PHE A 486 8.88 -10.33 -12.37
CA PHE A 486 7.50 -10.37 -12.84
C PHE A 486 7.09 -11.73 -13.40
N LEU A 487 7.93 -12.36 -14.24
CA LEU A 487 7.64 -13.67 -14.82
C LEU A 487 7.61 -14.77 -13.76
N THR A 488 8.40 -14.64 -12.70
CA THR A 488 8.37 -15.54 -11.56
C THR A 488 7.04 -15.41 -10.80
N ASN A 489 6.61 -14.17 -10.52
CA ASN A 489 5.33 -13.91 -9.85
C ASN A 489 4.13 -14.35 -10.70
N LEU A 490 4.22 -14.17 -12.03
CA LEU A 490 3.22 -14.64 -12.97
C LEU A 490 3.12 -16.18 -12.95
N ALA A 491 4.25 -16.89 -12.99
CA ALA A 491 4.26 -18.35 -12.89
C ALA A 491 3.62 -18.83 -11.58
N LEU A 492 3.96 -18.19 -10.45
CA LEU A 492 3.38 -18.51 -9.14
C LEU A 492 1.86 -18.26 -9.09
N ALA A 493 1.40 -17.18 -9.69
CA ALA A 493 -0.02 -16.88 -9.78
C ALA A 493 -0.79 -17.92 -10.62
N ILE A 494 -0.18 -18.44 -11.70
CA ILE A 494 -0.80 -19.50 -12.51
C ILE A 494 -0.90 -20.81 -11.73
N LEU A 495 0.14 -21.14 -10.94
CA LEU A 495 0.12 -22.31 -10.06
C LEU A 495 -1.03 -22.24 -9.06
N THR A 496 -1.27 -21.06 -8.47
CA THR A 496 -2.32 -20.85 -7.47
C THR A 496 -3.72 -20.74 -8.08
N ALA A 497 -3.87 -20.13 -9.27
CA ALA A 497 -5.16 -19.96 -9.93
C ALA A 497 -5.79 -21.31 -10.35
N GLY A 498 -5.02 -22.24 -10.90
CA GLY A 498 -5.60 -23.49 -11.42
C GLY A 498 -5.93 -24.57 -10.38
N ILE A 499 -5.72 -24.31 -9.08
CA ILE A 499 -6.07 -25.28 -8.01
C ILE A 499 -7.45 -25.00 -7.40
N GLY A 500 -8.09 -23.85 -7.72
CA GLY A 500 -9.47 -23.56 -7.31
C GLY A 500 -9.76 -23.98 -5.86
N LEU A 501 -9.08 -23.37 -4.89
CA LEU A 501 -9.09 -23.72 -3.45
C LEU A 501 -10.38 -24.42 -2.94
N LEU A 502 -10.35 -25.76 -2.95
CA LEU A 502 -11.21 -26.66 -2.16
C LEU A 502 -10.37 -27.69 -1.38
N ILE A 503 -9.18 -27.34 -0.91
CA ILE A 503 -8.41 -28.22 -0.01
C ILE A 503 -8.08 -27.46 1.28
N LYS A 504 -8.61 -27.96 2.42
CA LYS A 504 -8.35 -27.50 3.79
C LYS A 504 -6.84 -27.38 4.13
N GLY A 505 -5.97 -28.05 3.39
CA GLY A 505 -4.51 -27.96 3.50
C GLY A 505 -3.88 -26.66 2.95
N GLY A 506 -4.51 -25.99 1.98
CA GLY A 506 -3.96 -24.75 1.38
C GLY A 506 -4.02 -23.54 2.32
N ILE A 507 -4.99 -23.51 3.24
CA ILE A 507 -5.14 -22.44 4.23
C ILE A 507 -3.96 -22.47 5.23
N ASN A 508 -3.47 -23.67 5.59
CA ASN A 508 -2.34 -23.79 6.52
C ASN A 508 -0.99 -23.47 5.87
N LEU A 509 -0.90 -23.64 4.54
CA LEU A 509 0.31 -23.42 3.76
C LEU A 509 0.47 -21.94 3.34
N ALA A 510 -0.63 -21.25 3.02
CA ALA A 510 -0.62 -19.80 2.74
C ALA A 510 -0.47 -18.95 4.02
N ASN A 511 -0.89 -19.46 5.18
CA ASN A 511 -0.88 -18.72 6.45
C ASN A 511 0.45 -18.82 7.23
N ASN A 512 1.41 -19.65 6.81
CA ASN A 512 2.69 -19.79 7.48
C ASN A 512 3.87 -19.40 6.57
N LYS A 513 4.22 -18.10 6.67
CA LYS A 513 5.47 -17.42 6.24
C LYS A 513 5.45 -16.65 4.92
N GLN A 514 6.13 -15.51 4.98
CA GLN A 514 6.53 -14.60 3.92
C GLN A 514 7.20 -15.33 2.73
N PHE A 515 6.45 -15.67 1.68
CA PHE A 515 7.02 -16.35 0.51
C PHE A 515 7.41 -15.43 -0.65
N PHE A 516 6.99 -14.17 -0.67
CA PHE A 516 7.20 -13.25 -1.80
C PHE A 516 8.58 -12.58 -1.87
N PHE A 517 9.57 -13.08 -1.13
CA PHE A 517 10.97 -12.75 -1.39
C PHE A 517 11.60 -13.81 -2.28
N VAL A 518 11.96 -13.38 -3.49
CA VAL A 518 12.69 -14.22 -4.42
C VAL A 518 13.96 -13.54 -4.88
N HIS A 519 15.04 -13.72 -4.11
CA HIS A 519 16.38 -13.34 -4.54
C HIS A 519 16.77 -14.16 -5.78
N LYS A 520 17.64 -13.58 -6.63
CA LYS A 520 18.05 -14.06 -7.98
C LYS A 520 18.56 -15.52 -8.09
N THR A 521 18.63 -16.28 -6.99
CA THR A 521 19.02 -17.70 -6.95
C THR A 521 18.01 -18.61 -6.21
N ASP A 522 17.08 -18.06 -5.42
CA ASP A 522 16.11 -18.84 -4.62
C ASP A 522 14.78 -19.08 -5.33
N SER A 523 14.55 -18.44 -6.48
CA SER A 523 13.30 -18.52 -7.24
C SER A 523 13.02 -19.88 -7.82
N ALA A 524 14.04 -20.50 -8.41
CA ALA A 524 13.90 -21.82 -8.99
C ALA A 524 13.58 -22.85 -7.90
N LYS A 525 14.29 -22.80 -6.77
CA LYS A 525 14.12 -23.72 -5.66
C LYS A 525 12.74 -23.61 -4.99
N LYS A 526 12.23 -22.39 -4.76
CA LYS A 526 10.87 -22.21 -4.23
C LYS A 526 9.79 -22.67 -5.22
N LEU A 527 10.01 -22.49 -6.52
CA LEU A 527 9.10 -23.00 -7.55
C LEU A 527 9.08 -24.53 -7.53
N ASP A 528 10.24 -25.16 -7.37
CA ASP A 528 10.40 -26.62 -7.26
C ASP A 528 9.74 -27.17 -5.97
N GLU A 529 9.89 -26.48 -4.83
CA GLU A 529 9.26 -26.84 -3.55
C GLU A 529 7.71 -26.79 -3.64
N ILE A 530 7.16 -25.71 -4.22
CA ILE A 530 5.72 -25.57 -4.45
C ILE A 530 5.23 -26.62 -5.47
N GLU A 531 6.03 -26.90 -6.50
CA GLU A 531 5.72 -27.94 -7.49
C GLU A 531 5.69 -29.34 -6.87
N GLU A 532 6.59 -29.62 -5.93
CA GLU A 532 6.63 -30.87 -5.19
C GLU A 532 5.40 -31.04 -4.27
N GLU A 533 5.01 -29.99 -3.54
CA GLU A 533 3.81 -29.99 -2.69
C GLU A 533 2.52 -30.16 -3.51
N ILE A 534 2.40 -29.51 -4.66
CA ILE A 534 1.26 -29.66 -5.57
C ILE A 534 1.19 -31.08 -6.15
N ASN A 535 2.32 -31.68 -6.49
CA ASN A 535 2.36 -33.06 -7.01
C ASN A 535 2.01 -34.11 -5.95
N GLN A 536 2.19 -33.80 -4.66
CA GLN A 536 1.86 -34.66 -3.53
C GLN A 536 0.40 -34.51 -3.06
N ALA A 537 -0.27 -33.39 -3.38
CA ALA A 537 -1.67 -33.18 -3.06
C ALA A 537 -2.57 -34.10 -3.91
N LYS A 538 -3.28 -35.04 -3.26
CA LYS A 538 -4.37 -35.80 -3.90
C LYS A 538 -5.65 -34.96 -3.87
N PRO A 539 -6.41 -34.92 -4.95
CA PRO A 539 -7.74 -34.35 -4.95
C PRO A 539 -8.71 -35.34 -4.30
N ASP A 540 -9.37 -34.89 -3.23
CA ASP A 540 -10.49 -35.62 -2.65
C ASP A 540 -11.76 -35.36 -3.47
N ARG A 541 -12.55 -36.42 -3.63
CA ARG A 541 -13.79 -36.45 -4.43
C ARG A 541 -14.90 -35.61 -3.84
#